data_AF-A0A522X7E9-F1
#
_entry.id   AF-A0A522X7E9-F1
#
_cell.length_a   1.000
_cell.length_b   1.000
_cell.length_c   1.000
_cell.angle_alpha   90.00
_cell.angle_beta   90.00
_cell.angle_gamma   90.00
#
_symmetry.space_group_name_H-M   'P 1'
#
loop_
_entity.id
_entity.type
_entity.pdbx_description
1 polymer ?
#
loop_
_entity_poly.entity_id
_entity_poly.type
_entity_poly.pdbx_seq_one_letter_code
_entity_poly.pdbx_strand_id
1 'polypeptide(L)'
;MGTGGFFYGSITRRRFLAQAAAGLTVLSAMPGHAAGATKEALRIGLTPVFLDDQVSFTTRWRRWFEGKLGRPVIFVQRGNYREVVDLVRSGKIDFAWLCGYPYVRHQHEMRLVAVPLWRGQPYYQSYLIADAHNIGIRSLADLRGTVFAYSDPDSNSGYLY
;
A
#
# COMPACT_ATOMS: atom_id res chain seq x y z
N MET A 1 9.94 -5.61 92.49
CA MET A 1 9.43 -6.74 91.68
C MET A 1 8.08 -6.36 91.11
N GLY A 2 7.97 -6.19 89.77
CA GLY A 2 6.77 -6.15 88.88
C GLY A 2 5.60 -5.20 89.24
N THR A 3 4.88 -4.49 88.37
CA THR A 3 4.66 -4.35 86.90
C THR A 3 3.76 -3.09 86.77
N GLY A 4 3.90 -2.11 85.87
CA GLY A 4 3.91 -2.18 84.41
C GLY A 4 2.48 -2.03 83.85
N GLY A 5 2.12 -0.88 83.25
CA GLY A 5 0.88 -0.73 82.47
C GLY A 5 0.42 0.71 82.20
N PHE A 6 0.96 1.36 81.16
CA PHE A 6 0.44 2.59 80.55
C PHE A 6 -0.48 2.22 79.37
N PHE A 7 -1.69 2.80 79.31
CA PHE A 7 -2.57 2.72 78.14
C PHE A 7 -2.52 4.03 77.33
N TYR A 8 -2.28 3.89 76.02
CA TYR A 8 -2.20 4.96 75.03
C TYR A 8 -3.58 5.11 74.35
N GLY A 9 -4.17 6.30 74.37
CA GLY A 9 -5.40 6.65 73.63
C GLY A 9 -5.08 7.31 72.30
N SER A 10 -5.60 6.74 71.20
CA SER A 10 -5.31 7.08 69.80
C SER A 10 -5.88 8.43 69.34
N ILE A 11 -5.06 9.21 68.62
CA ILE A 11 -5.45 10.47 67.95
C ILE A 11 -5.96 10.16 66.53
N THR A 12 -7.19 10.60 66.21
CA THR A 12 -7.92 10.26 64.99
C THR A 12 -7.69 11.27 63.84
N ARG A 13 -7.60 10.72 62.61
CA ARG A 13 -7.24 11.27 61.27
C ARG A 13 -7.97 12.52 60.71
N ARG A 14 -8.64 13.37 61.51
CA ARG A 14 -9.57 14.39 60.98
C ARG A 14 -9.09 15.85 60.95
N ARG A 15 -7.80 16.14 61.13
CA ARG A 15 -7.30 17.53 61.26
C ARG A 15 -6.13 17.95 60.35
N PHE A 16 -5.93 17.29 59.20
CA PHE A 16 -4.79 17.59 58.30
C PHE A 16 -5.14 17.99 56.85
N LEU A 17 -6.37 18.43 56.56
CA LEU A 17 -6.74 18.88 55.20
C LEU A 17 -7.54 20.20 55.22
N ALA A 18 -6.94 21.25 55.80
CA ALA A 18 -7.45 22.60 55.65
C ALA A 18 -6.30 23.61 55.79
N GLN A 19 -5.34 23.58 54.87
CA GLN A 19 -4.40 24.68 54.56
C GLN A 19 -3.38 24.22 53.50
N ALA A 20 -3.73 24.37 52.21
CA ALA A 20 -2.78 24.46 51.09
C ALA A 20 -3.54 24.89 49.81
N ALA A 21 -4.24 26.03 49.89
CA ALA A 21 -4.86 26.67 48.73
C ALA A 21 -4.22 28.06 48.55
N ALA A 22 -2.96 28.08 48.09
CA ALA A 22 -2.29 29.26 47.57
C ALA A 22 -1.00 28.81 46.86
N GLY A 23 -1.06 28.64 45.54
CA GLY A 23 0.05 28.11 44.74
C GLY A 23 -0.15 28.34 43.25
N LEU A 24 0.04 29.59 42.84
CA LEU A 24 0.33 30.11 41.51
C LEU A 24 0.76 29.05 40.45
N THR A 25 -0.04 28.85 39.41
CA THR A 25 0.45 28.50 38.07
C THR A 25 -0.43 29.18 37.03
N VAL A 26 0.05 30.31 36.52
CA VAL A 26 -0.43 30.88 35.25
C VAL A 26 0.01 29.91 34.16
N LEU A 27 -0.93 29.13 33.64
CA LEU A 27 -0.70 28.25 32.51
C LEU A 27 -0.64 29.13 31.26
N SER A 28 0.58 29.50 30.86
CA SER A 28 0.83 30.15 29.58
C SER A 28 0.20 29.32 28.46
N ALA A 29 -0.79 29.88 27.77
CA ALA A 29 -1.32 29.32 26.54
C ALA A 29 -0.21 29.33 25.48
N MET A 30 0.55 28.24 25.42
CA MET A 30 1.37 27.94 24.26
C MET A 30 0.43 27.83 23.07
N PRO A 31 0.67 28.54 21.94
CA PRO A 31 -0.01 28.22 20.71
C PRO A 31 0.30 26.76 20.43
N GLY A 32 -0.72 25.91 20.56
CA GLY A 32 -0.65 24.55 20.06
C GLY A 32 -0.23 24.67 18.61
N HIS A 33 1.01 24.29 18.32
CA HIS A 33 1.42 24.02 16.96
C HIS A 33 0.42 22.96 16.51
N ALA A 34 -0.51 23.35 15.63
CA ALA A 34 -1.36 22.40 14.96
C ALA A 34 -0.39 21.42 14.31
N ALA A 35 -0.24 20.24 14.93
CA ALA A 35 0.54 19.16 14.39
C ALA A 35 -0.04 18.94 13.00
N GLY A 36 0.72 19.34 11.97
CA GLY A 36 0.25 19.32 10.60
C GLY A 36 -0.28 17.92 10.33
N ALA A 37 -1.57 17.82 10.04
CA ALA A 37 -2.24 16.53 9.85
C ALA A 37 -1.38 15.70 8.89
N THR A 38 -0.82 14.59 9.38
CA THR A 38 -0.02 13.70 8.56
C THR A 38 -0.92 13.19 7.46
N LYS A 39 -0.64 13.60 6.21
CA LYS A 39 -1.42 13.12 5.07
C LYS A 39 -1.32 11.60 5.04
N GLU A 40 -2.47 10.92 4.99
CA GLU A 40 -2.51 9.46 4.94
C GLU A 40 -1.62 8.91 3.81
N ALA A 41 -1.11 7.69 3.95
CA ALA A 41 -0.28 7.12 2.89
C ALA A 41 -1.12 6.83 1.64
N LEU A 42 -0.58 7.18 0.47
CA LEU A 42 -1.16 6.79 -0.80
C LEU A 42 -0.72 5.38 -1.17
N ARG A 43 -1.66 4.46 -1.35
CA ARG A 43 -1.40 3.04 -1.62
C ARG A 43 -1.60 2.74 -3.10
N ILE A 44 -0.53 2.28 -3.76
CA ILE A 44 -0.53 1.98 -5.19
C ILE A 44 -0.28 0.48 -5.37
N GLY A 45 -1.25 -0.23 -5.93
CA GLY A 45 -1.13 -1.64 -6.28
C GLY A 45 -0.24 -1.87 -7.49
N LEU A 46 0.72 -2.78 -7.37
CA LEU A 46 1.60 -3.21 -8.47
C LEU A 46 1.29 -4.66 -8.84
N THR A 47 1.29 -4.91 -10.15
CA THR A 47 1.02 -6.22 -10.75
C THR A 47 2.33 -6.96 -11.07
N PRO A 48 2.28 -8.24 -11.49
CA PRO A 48 3.48 -9.05 -11.76
C PRO A 48 4.40 -8.53 -12.87
N VAL A 49 3.97 -7.51 -13.62
CA VAL A 49 4.83 -6.83 -14.61
C VAL A 49 5.99 -6.09 -13.94
N PHE A 50 5.85 -5.75 -12.67
CA PHE A 50 6.97 -5.35 -11.84
C PHE A 50 7.54 -6.61 -11.20
N LEU A 51 8.78 -6.94 -11.55
CA LEU A 51 9.47 -8.09 -10.98
C LEU A 51 9.93 -7.75 -9.56
N ASP A 52 9.90 -8.76 -8.68
CA ASP A 52 10.26 -8.62 -7.25
C ASP A 52 11.72 -8.17 -7.05
N ASP A 53 12.59 -8.42 -8.04
CA ASP A 53 14.00 -8.01 -8.01
C ASP A 53 14.22 -6.51 -8.31
N GLN A 54 13.17 -5.78 -8.72
CA GLN A 54 13.21 -4.35 -9.07
C GLN A 54 13.08 -3.43 -7.85
N VAL A 55 13.54 -3.86 -6.67
CA VAL A 55 13.44 -3.10 -5.41
C VAL A 55 14.05 -1.69 -5.55
N SER A 56 15.18 -1.57 -6.26
CA SER A 56 15.84 -0.27 -6.45
C SER A 56 14.99 0.69 -7.29
N PHE A 57 14.35 0.19 -8.34
CA PHE A 57 13.45 0.96 -9.20
C PHE A 57 12.22 1.42 -8.41
N THR A 58 11.53 0.48 -7.76
CA THR A 58 10.33 0.74 -6.95
C THR A 58 10.62 1.72 -5.82
N THR A 59 11.80 1.65 -5.19
CA THR A 59 12.22 2.60 -4.17
C THR A 59 12.43 4.02 -4.72
N ARG A 60 13.12 4.16 -5.87
CA ARG A 60 13.32 5.48 -6.51
C ARG A 60 11.98 6.08 -6.94
N TRP A 61 11.10 5.25 -7.50
CA TRP A 61 9.79 5.68 -7.95
C TRP A 61 8.90 6.15 -6.79
N ARG A 62 8.91 5.41 -5.67
CA ARG A 62 8.22 5.80 -4.43
C ARG A 62 8.69 7.18 -3.95
N ARG A 63 10.01 7.37 -3.84
CA ARG A 63 10.60 8.66 -3.42
C ARG A 63 10.22 9.82 -4.34
N TRP A 64 10.17 9.56 -5.66
CA TRP A 64 9.74 10.57 -6.62
C TRP A 64 8.29 11.00 -6.38
N PHE A 65 7.37 10.06 -6.18
CA PHE A 65 5.98 10.39 -5.85
C PHE A 65 5.86 11.12 -4.52
N GLU A 66 6.56 10.67 -3.47
CA GLU A 66 6.55 11.33 -2.16
C GLU A 66 6.98 12.80 -2.26
N GLY A 67 8.05 13.07 -3.02
CA GLY A 67 8.53 14.43 -3.27
C GLY A 67 7.53 15.29 -4.07
N LYS A 68 6.78 14.70 -5.00
CA LYS A 68 5.77 15.43 -5.79
C LYS A 68 4.45 15.65 -5.06
N LEU A 69 4.03 14.71 -4.21
CA LEU A 69 2.73 14.72 -3.55
C LEU A 69 2.81 15.32 -2.13
N GLY A 70 3.99 15.35 -1.53
CA GLY A 70 4.19 15.76 -0.14
C GLY A 70 3.42 14.89 0.83
N ARG A 71 3.28 13.58 0.54
CA ARG A 71 2.66 12.57 1.41
C ARG A 71 3.34 11.20 1.22
N PRO A 72 3.28 10.30 2.22
CA PRO A 72 3.86 8.96 2.10
C PRO A 72 3.23 8.17 0.95
N VAL A 73 4.03 7.30 0.31
CA VAL A 73 3.54 6.39 -0.74
C VAL A 73 3.93 4.95 -0.39
N ILE A 74 2.97 4.04 -0.50
CA ILE A 74 3.16 2.61 -0.25
C ILE A 74 2.84 1.85 -1.54
N PHE A 75 3.79 1.07 -2.02
CA PHE A 75 3.54 0.11 -3.10
C PHE A 75 3.08 -1.23 -2.51
N VAL A 76 2.00 -1.77 -3.07
CA VAL A 76 1.38 -3.03 -2.65
C VAL A 76 1.46 -4.00 -3.83
N GLN A 77 2.49 -4.83 -3.85
CA GLN A 77 2.73 -5.77 -4.95
C GLN A 77 1.99 -7.09 -4.74
N ARG A 78 1.51 -7.69 -5.83
CA ARG A 78 0.83 -9.00 -5.84
C ARG A 78 1.29 -9.86 -7.01
N GLY A 79 1.17 -11.18 -6.84
CA GLY A 79 1.62 -12.19 -7.78
C GLY A 79 0.68 -12.46 -8.96
N ASN A 80 -0.50 -11.83 -9.00
CA ASN A 80 -1.42 -11.89 -10.14
C ASN A 80 -2.27 -10.61 -10.24
N TYR A 81 -2.90 -10.38 -11.39
CA TYR A 81 -3.77 -9.21 -11.60
C TYR A 81 -5.02 -9.24 -10.73
N ARG A 82 -5.61 -10.43 -10.56
CA ARG A 82 -6.88 -10.59 -9.82
C ARG A 82 -6.80 -10.07 -8.39
N GLU A 83 -5.70 -10.36 -7.69
CA GLU A 83 -5.47 -9.84 -6.34
C GLU A 83 -5.39 -8.31 -6.30
N VAL A 84 -4.73 -7.68 -7.29
CA VAL A 84 -4.68 -6.21 -7.36
C VAL A 84 -6.06 -5.62 -7.64
N VAL A 85 -6.83 -6.25 -8.54
CA VAL A 85 -8.22 -5.87 -8.84
C VAL A 85 -9.09 -5.96 -7.59
N ASP A 86 -9.00 -7.05 -6.83
CA ASP A 86 -9.77 -7.22 -5.59
C ASP A 86 -9.40 -6.18 -4.51
N LEU A 87 -8.11 -5.81 -4.42
CA LEU A 87 -7.65 -4.78 -3.49
C LEU A 87 -8.20 -3.39 -3.85
N VAL A 88 -8.21 -3.01 -5.13
CA VAL A 88 -8.74 -1.69 -5.52
C VAL A 88 -10.26 -1.64 -5.36
N ARG A 89 -10.97 -2.72 -5.71
CA ARG A 89 -12.43 -2.81 -5.55
C ARG A 89 -12.87 -2.79 -4.09
N SER A 90 -12.06 -3.36 -3.19
CA SER A 90 -12.31 -3.34 -1.74
C SER A 90 -11.81 -2.07 -1.02
N GLY A 91 -11.25 -1.09 -1.74
CA GLY A 91 -10.72 0.15 -1.16
C GLY A 91 -9.46 -0.03 -0.31
N LYS A 92 -8.80 -1.19 -0.41
CA LYS A 92 -7.54 -1.49 0.31
C LYS A 92 -6.33 -0.81 -0.31
N ILE A 93 -6.42 -0.44 -1.59
CA ILE A 93 -5.47 0.42 -2.32
C ILE A 93 -6.22 1.55 -3.01
N ASP A 94 -5.53 2.66 -3.26
CA ASP A 94 -6.12 3.89 -3.82
C ASP A 94 -5.96 3.96 -5.35
N PHE A 95 -4.86 3.41 -5.87
CA PHE A 95 -4.55 3.32 -7.30
C PHE A 95 -4.02 1.93 -7.63
N ALA A 96 -4.15 1.52 -8.89
CA ALA A 96 -3.59 0.26 -9.38
C ALA A 96 -2.91 0.47 -10.74
N TRP A 97 -1.71 -0.11 -10.90
CA TRP A 97 -1.08 -0.24 -12.21
C TRP A 97 -1.52 -1.56 -12.86
N LEU A 98 -2.45 -1.47 -13.81
CA LEU A 98 -3.11 -2.62 -14.43
C LEU A 98 -2.79 -2.72 -15.93
N CYS A 99 -2.93 -3.92 -16.48
CA CYS A 99 -3.03 -4.11 -17.92
C CYS A 99 -4.37 -3.63 -18.47
N GLY A 100 -4.42 -3.40 -19.78
CA GLY A 100 -5.64 -2.97 -20.48
C GLY A 100 -6.81 -3.94 -20.31
N TYR A 101 -6.56 -5.25 -20.44
CA TYR A 101 -7.60 -6.28 -20.31
C TYR A 101 -8.35 -6.24 -18.96
N PRO A 102 -7.70 -6.35 -17.78
CA PRO A 102 -8.40 -6.33 -16.49
C PRO A 102 -9.06 -4.97 -16.23
N TYR A 103 -8.47 -3.86 -16.71
CA TYR A 103 -9.13 -2.56 -16.65
C TYR A 103 -10.45 -2.53 -17.44
N VAL A 104 -10.45 -2.97 -18.72
CA VAL A 104 -11.66 -2.97 -19.57
C VAL A 104 -12.75 -3.86 -18.97
N ARG A 105 -12.39 -5.01 -18.38
CA ARG A 105 -13.33 -5.92 -17.70
C ARG A 105 -14.02 -5.28 -16.49
N HIS A 106 -13.36 -4.33 -15.82
CA HIS A 106 -13.84 -3.66 -14.60
C HIS A 106 -13.99 -2.14 -14.76
N GLN A 107 -14.13 -1.65 -15.99
CA GLN A 107 -14.09 -0.21 -16.30
C GLN A 107 -15.17 0.62 -15.58
N HIS A 108 -16.28 0.00 -15.21
CA HIS A 108 -17.37 0.66 -14.48
C HIS A 108 -17.07 0.84 -12.99
N GLU A 109 -16.06 0.13 -12.46
CA GLU A 109 -15.66 0.14 -11.06
C GLU A 109 -14.36 0.96 -10.84
N MET A 110 -13.75 1.45 -11.92
CA MET A 110 -12.44 2.09 -11.90
C MET A 110 -12.42 3.36 -12.75
N ARG A 111 -11.61 4.35 -12.34
CA ARG A 111 -11.36 5.55 -13.14
C ARG A 111 -9.96 5.50 -13.71
N LEU A 112 -9.84 5.60 -15.03
CA LEU A 112 -8.54 5.73 -15.69
C LEU A 112 -7.92 7.11 -15.39
N VAL A 113 -6.67 7.10 -14.96
CA VAL A 113 -5.95 8.33 -14.54
C VAL A 113 -4.80 8.66 -15.49
N ALA A 114 -4.11 7.64 -15.99
CA ALA A 114 -3.00 7.79 -16.92
C ALA A 114 -2.83 6.51 -17.75
N VAL A 115 -2.24 6.68 -18.93
CA VAL A 115 -1.82 5.58 -19.81
C VAL A 115 -0.34 5.81 -20.17
N PRO A 116 0.54 4.81 -19.99
CA PRO A 116 1.92 4.94 -20.42
C PRO A 116 2.02 4.98 -21.95
N LEU A 117 2.93 5.81 -22.48
CA LEU A 117 3.20 5.88 -23.92
C LEU A 117 4.42 5.05 -24.27
N TRP A 118 4.28 4.15 -25.23
CA TRP A 118 5.35 3.40 -25.86
C TRP A 118 5.69 4.03 -27.22
N ARG A 119 6.94 4.48 -27.39
CA ARG A 119 7.38 5.21 -28.60
C ARG A 119 6.42 6.35 -29.00
N GLY A 120 5.92 7.08 -28.00
CA GLY A 120 5.00 8.21 -28.18
C GLY A 120 3.54 7.81 -28.44
N GLN A 121 3.19 6.53 -28.39
CA GLN A 121 1.83 6.04 -28.68
C GLN A 121 1.28 5.21 -27.51
N PRO A 122 -0.04 5.21 -27.26
CA PRO A 122 -0.68 4.41 -26.21
C PRO A 122 -0.89 2.95 -26.65
N TYR A 123 -0.04 2.43 -27.52
CA TYR A 123 -0.19 1.12 -28.16
C TYR A 123 1.08 0.29 -28.06
N TYR A 124 0.90 -1.01 -27.93
CA TYR A 124 1.95 -2.03 -28.00
C TYR A 124 1.36 -3.28 -28.67
N GLN A 125 2.20 -4.29 -28.92
CA GLN A 125 1.82 -5.52 -29.62
C GLN A 125 2.16 -6.74 -28.76
N SER A 126 1.34 -7.79 -28.87
CA SER A 126 1.68 -9.13 -28.40
C SER A 126 2.56 -9.83 -29.43
N TYR A 127 3.40 -10.75 -28.93
CA TYR A 127 4.22 -11.61 -29.75
C TYR A 127 4.05 -13.04 -29.26
N LEU A 128 3.93 -13.96 -30.21
CA LEU A 128 4.12 -15.38 -29.95
C LEU A 128 5.57 -15.72 -30.25
N ILE A 129 6.28 -16.24 -29.26
CA ILE A 129 7.69 -16.60 -29.38
C ILE A 129 7.79 -18.12 -29.36
N ALA A 130 8.44 -18.68 -30.38
CA ALA A 130 8.70 -20.11 -30.49
C ALA A 130 10.22 -20.34 -30.62
N ASP A 131 10.66 -21.55 -30.27
CA ASP A 131 12.05 -21.95 -30.45
C ASP A 131 12.41 -21.96 -31.95
N ALA A 132 13.42 -21.18 -32.32
CA ALA A 132 13.92 -21.08 -33.69
C ALA A 132 14.49 -22.41 -34.22
N HIS A 133 14.89 -23.34 -33.34
CA HIS A 133 15.39 -24.65 -33.73
C HIS A 133 14.27 -25.69 -33.93
N ASN A 134 13.03 -25.36 -33.57
CA ASN A 134 11.89 -26.24 -33.80
C ASN A 134 11.36 -26.09 -35.24
N ILE A 135 11.92 -26.87 -36.16
CA ILE A 135 11.55 -26.89 -37.59
C ILE A 135 10.12 -27.38 -37.88
N GLY A 136 9.42 -27.89 -36.86
CA GLY A 136 8.03 -28.37 -36.94
C GLY A 136 6.99 -27.25 -36.83
N ILE A 137 7.36 -26.06 -36.33
CA ILE A 137 6.47 -24.91 -36.22
C ILE A 137 6.72 -23.99 -37.42
N ARG A 138 5.77 -23.94 -38.37
CA ARG A 138 5.86 -23.08 -39.57
C ARG A 138 4.68 -22.11 -39.69
N SER A 139 3.65 -22.33 -38.89
CA SER A 139 2.41 -21.57 -38.84
C SER A 139 1.83 -21.61 -37.43
N LEU A 140 0.87 -20.72 -37.14
CA LEU A 140 0.14 -20.75 -35.88
C LEU A 140 -0.66 -22.06 -35.69
N ALA A 141 -1.09 -22.70 -36.78
CA ALA A 141 -1.84 -23.95 -36.71
C ALA A 141 -1.00 -25.10 -36.12
N ASP A 142 0.31 -25.07 -36.33
CA ASP A 142 1.25 -26.10 -35.84
C ASP A 142 1.41 -26.06 -34.31
N LEU A 143 0.95 -24.97 -33.66
CA LEU A 143 0.94 -24.83 -32.21
C LEU A 143 -0.26 -25.51 -31.55
N ARG A 144 -1.21 -26.03 -32.33
CA ARG A 144 -2.39 -26.69 -31.78
C ARG A 144 -1.96 -27.95 -31.01
N GLY A 145 -2.38 -28.02 -29.74
CA GLY A 145 -2.10 -29.17 -28.88
C GLY A 145 -0.69 -29.17 -28.29
N THR A 146 0.13 -28.14 -28.56
CA THR A 146 1.40 -27.95 -27.86
C THR A 146 1.17 -27.32 -26.49
N VAL A 147 2.20 -27.38 -25.63
CA VAL A 147 2.20 -26.63 -24.37
C VAL A 147 2.42 -25.15 -24.69
N PHE A 148 1.58 -24.28 -24.12
CA PHE A 148 1.70 -22.83 -24.24
C PHE A 148 1.97 -22.23 -22.85
N ALA A 149 3.06 -21.49 -22.72
CA ALA A 149 3.37 -20.74 -21.52
C ALA A 149 2.79 -19.33 -21.64
N TYR A 150 1.95 -18.95 -20.68
CA TYR A 150 1.39 -17.60 -20.55
C TYR A 150 1.77 -17.00 -19.19
N SER A 151 1.69 -15.67 -19.08
CA SER A 151 2.09 -14.97 -17.86
C SER A 151 1.03 -14.98 -16.77
N ASP A 152 -0.20 -14.59 -17.10
CA ASP A 152 -1.34 -14.51 -16.17
C ASP A 152 -2.65 -14.59 -16.98
N PRO A 153 -3.71 -15.29 -16.53
CA PRO A 153 -5.00 -15.35 -17.23
C PRO A 153 -5.66 -13.99 -17.48
N ASP A 154 -5.34 -12.98 -16.67
CA ASP A 154 -5.82 -11.61 -16.83
C ASP A 154 -4.76 -10.73 -17.52
N SER A 155 -3.76 -11.32 -18.17
CA SER A 155 -2.79 -10.58 -18.99
C SER A 155 -3.36 -10.22 -20.36
N ASN A 156 -3.16 -8.96 -20.77
CA ASN A 156 -3.56 -8.52 -22.11
C ASN A 156 -2.71 -9.22 -23.20
N SER A 157 -1.39 -9.02 -23.24
CA SER A 157 -0.54 -9.67 -24.25
C SER A 157 -0.09 -11.08 -23.90
N GLY A 158 -0.22 -11.49 -22.64
CA GLY A 158 0.21 -12.82 -22.20
C GLY A 158 -0.84 -13.90 -22.33
N TYR A 159 -2.13 -13.54 -22.45
CA TYR A 159 -3.23 -14.50 -22.46
C TYR A 159 -4.35 -14.16 -23.45
N LEU A 160 -4.83 -12.91 -23.49
CA LEU A 160 -5.97 -12.54 -24.34
C LEU A 160 -5.66 -12.57 -25.84
N TYR A 161 -4.47 -12.10 -26.24
CA TYR A 161 -4.04 -11.96 -27.64
C TYR A 161 -3.04 -13.02 -28.07
#